data_AF-A0A7S1YN45-F1
#
_entry.id   AF-A0A7S1YN45-F1
#
_cell.length_a   1.000
_cell.length_b   1.000
_cell.length_c   1.000
_cell.angle_alpha   90.00
_cell.angle_beta   90.00
_cell.angle_gamma   90.00
#
_symmetry.space_group_name_H-M   'P 1'
#
loop_
_entity.id
_entity.type
_entity.pdbx_description
1 polymer ?
#
loop_
_entity_poly.entity_id
_entity_poly.type
_entity_poly.pdbx_seq_one_letter_code
_entity_poly.pdbx_strand_id
1 'polypeptide(L)'
;MMQLLEICLRQLKFPEDLDQLSDDVIEEFHRHRFYVGETIEDCCRLLGGQVMLETMGKALEEATKQGSWQPVEASLFAIQCLGKFIPSDEGTLIPHVFALVLQLPPEVEPLRCTI
;
A
#
# COMPACT_ATOMS: atom_id res chain seq x y z
N MET A 1 15.84 -5.42 7.45
CA MET A 1 14.54 -4.74 7.64
C MET A 1 13.95 -4.24 6.32
N MET A 2 14.71 -3.55 5.46
CA MET A 2 14.22 -3.16 4.11
C MET A 2 13.71 -4.35 3.26
N GLN A 3 14.41 -5.49 3.29
CA GLN A 3 13.97 -6.72 2.61
C GLN A 3 12.62 -7.26 3.13
N LEU A 4 12.29 -7.02 4.41
CA LEU A 4 11.00 -7.41 4.96
C LEU A 4 9.88 -6.55 4.37
N LEU A 5 10.11 -5.24 4.22
CA LEU A 5 9.14 -4.33 3.60
C LEU A 5 8.84 -4.71 2.16
N GLU A 6 9.87 -5.08 1.39
CA GLU A 6 9.70 -5.60 0.02
C GLU A 6 8.91 -6.92 -0.02
N ILE A 7 9.06 -7.78 1.00
CA ILE A 7 8.24 -8.99 1.12
C ILE A 7 6.80 -8.62 1.46
N CYS A 8 6.57 -7.73 2.44
CA CYS A 8 5.25 -7.27 2.83
C CYS A 8 4.49 -6.65 1.65
N LEU A 9 5.11 -5.75 0.88
CA LEU A 9 4.50 -5.16 -0.32
C LEU A 9 4.08 -6.20 -1.35
N ARG A 10 4.89 -7.24 -1.55
CA ARG A 10 4.52 -8.36 -2.44
C ARG A 10 3.35 -9.18 -1.91
N GLN A 11 3.25 -9.35 -0.59
CA GLN A 11 2.14 -10.06 0.06
C GLN A 11 0.83 -9.27 0.09
N LEU A 12 0.91 -7.93 0.03
CA LEU A 12 -0.26 -7.05 -0.05
C LEU A 12 -0.85 -6.97 -1.46
N LYS A 13 -0.08 -7.30 -2.49
CA LYS A 13 -0.48 -7.17 -3.89
C LYS A 13 -1.60 -8.15 -4.21
N PHE A 14 -2.75 -7.62 -4.66
CA PHE A 14 -3.82 -8.44 -5.20
C PHE A 14 -3.33 -9.36 -6.34
N PRO A 15 -3.89 -10.57 -6.45
CA PRO A 15 -3.64 -11.46 -7.58
C PRO A 15 -4.21 -10.87 -8.87
N GLU A 16 -3.65 -11.28 -10.02
CA GLU A 16 -4.10 -10.82 -11.34
C GLU A 16 -5.44 -11.43 -11.74
N ASP A 17 -5.73 -12.63 -11.23
CA ASP A 17 -6.93 -13.43 -11.44
C ASP A 17 -7.97 -13.23 -10.33
N LEU A 18 -8.03 -12.04 -9.73
CA LEU A 18 -8.95 -11.70 -8.63
C LEU A 18 -10.41 -12.11 -8.96
N ASP A 19 -10.85 -11.86 -10.18
CA ASP A 19 -12.20 -12.13 -10.69
C ASP A 19 -12.53 -13.63 -10.77
N GLN A 20 -11.51 -14.50 -10.70
CA GLN A 20 -11.65 -15.97 -10.79
C GLN A 20 -11.65 -16.63 -9.41
N LEU A 21 -11.37 -15.86 -8.34
CA LEU A 21 -11.32 -16.36 -6.98
C LEU A 21 -12.72 -16.43 -6.36
N SER A 22 -12.94 -17.42 -5.51
CA SER A 22 -14.15 -17.51 -4.70
C SER A 22 -14.13 -16.49 -3.57
N ASP A 23 -15.32 -16.05 -3.12
CA ASP A 23 -15.49 -15.12 -2.01
C ASP A 23 -14.70 -15.51 -0.75
N ASP A 24 -14.68 -16.81 -0.39
CA ASP A 24 -13.95 -17.33 0.77
C ASP A 24 -12.42 -17.05 0.68
N VAL A 25 -11.86 -17.15 -0.53
CA VAL A 25 -10.43 -16.91 -0.79
C VAL A 25 -10.14 -15.42 -0.76
N ILE A 26 -11.07 -14.59 -1.27
CA ILE A 26 -10.95 -13.13 -1.20
C ILE A 26 -10.99 -12.68 0.27
N GLU A 27 -11.89 -13.23 1.09
CA GLU A 27 -11.96 -12.92 2.52
C GLU A 27 -10.69 -13.34 3.26
N GLU A 28 -10.17 -14.54 2.98
CA GLU A 28 -8.90 -15.02 3.53
C GLU A 28 -7.75 -14.09 3.13
N PHE A 29 -7.73 -13.62 1.88
CA PHE A 29 -6.72 -12.68 1.40
C PHE A 29 -6.81 -11.33 2.13
N HIS A 30 -8.00 -10.77 2.32
CA HIS A 30 -8.17 -9.54 3.12
C HIS A 30 -7.67 -9.71 4.56
N ARG A 31 -7.93 -10.87 5.17
CA ARG A 31 -7.42 -11.20 6.50
C ARG A 31 -5.91 -11.30 6.54
N HIS A 32 -5.30 -11.91 5.52
CA HIS A 32 -3.85 -11.94 5.36
C HIS A 32 -3.27 -10.54 5.24
N ARG A 33 -3.88 -9.68 4.40
CA ARG A 33 -3.46 -8.27 4.24
C ARG A 33 -3.52 -7.49 5.54
N PHE A 34 -4.53 -7.74 6.38
CA PHE A 34 -4.62 -7.14 7.70
C PHE A 34 -3.38 -7.48 8.57
N TYR A 35 -3.00 -8.76 8.66
CA TYR A 35 -1.81 -9.17 9.43
C TYR A 35 -0.49 -8.64 8.85
N VAL A 36 -0.39 -8.55 7.52
CA VAL A 36 0.76 -7.91 6.86
C VAL A 36 0.79 -6.41 7.18
N GLY A 37 -0.36 -5.75 7.22
CA GLY A 37 -0.51 -4.36 7.66
C GLY A 37 0.00 -4.15 9.08
N GLU A 38 -0.40 -5.00 10.04
CA GLU A 38 0.11 -4.96 11.42
C GLU A 38 1.64 -5.11 11.48
N THR A 39 2.20 -5.99 10.65
CA THR A 39 3.65 -6.16 10.53
C THR A 39 4.35 -4.89 10.01
N ILE A 40 3.74 -4.19 9.06
CA ILE A 40 4.24 -2.89 8.57
C ILE A 40 4.19 -1.84 9.67
N GLU A 41 3.12 -1.81 10.47
CA GLU A 41 3.04 -0.91 11.62
C GLU A 41 4.14 -1.20 12.65
N ASP A 42 4.43 -2.47 12.94
CA ASP A 42 5.52 -2.86 13.85
C ASP A 42 6.88 -2.44 13.29
N CYS A 43 7.11 -2.61 11.99
CA CYS A 43 8.30 -2.07 11.33
C CYS A 43 8.40 -0.55 11.48
N CYS A 44 7.26 0.15 11.36
CA CYS A 44 7.19 1.60 11.54
C CYS A 44 7.52 2.06 12.96
N ARG A 45 7.06 1.32 13.97
CA ARG A 45 7.43 1.58 15.38
C ARG A 45 8.94 1.46 15.62
N LEU A 46 9.63 0.61 14.86
CA LEU A 46 11.08 0.39 14.98
C LEU A 46 11.92 1.36 14.13
N LEU A 47 11.49 1.67 12.90
CA LEU A 47 12.25 2.46 11.92
C LEU A 47 11.88 3.95 11.91
N GLY A 48 10.69 4.30 12.41
CA GLY A 48 10.12 5.64 12.34
C GLY A 48 9.29 5.87 11.09
N GLY A 49 8.23 6.69 11.23
CA GLY A 49 7.27 6.98 10.18
C GLY A 49 7.87 7.61 8.92
N GLN A 50 8.86 8.50 9.07
CA GLN A 50 9.48 9.18 7.93
C GLN A 50 10.22 8.20 7.02
N VAL A 51 11.07 7.32 7.57
CA VAL A 51 11.84 6.32 6.79
C VAL A 51 10.90 5.37 6.04
N MET A 52 9.83 4.95 6.72
CA MET A 52 8.82 4.09 6.14
C MET A 52 8.07 4.78 5.01
N LEU A 53 7.64 6.03 5.22
CA LEU A 53 6.90 6.81 4.23
C LEU A 53 7.75 7.07 2.98
N GLU A 54 9.02 7.42 3.12
CA GLU A 54 9.96 7.57 1.99
C GLU A 54 10.12 6.25 1.20
N THR A 55 10.15 5.12 1.90
CA THR A 55 10.29 3.80 1.28
C THR A 55 9.03 3.42 0.51
N MET A 56 7.85 3.58 1.11
CA MET A 56 6.58 3.25 0.47
C MET A 56 6.23 4.24 -0.65
N GLY A 57 6.60 5.51 -0.53
CA GLY A 57 6.46 6.52 -1.58
C GLY A 57 7.25 6.15 -2.85
N LYS A 58 8.50 5.70 -2.70
CA LYS A 58 9.30 5.19 -3.83
C LYS A 58 8.67 3.95 -4.47
N ALA A 59 8.11 3.06 -3.65
CA ALA A 59 7.40 1.88 -4.16
C ALA A 59 6.16 2.28 -4.98
N LEU A 60 5.40 3.28 -4.52
CA LEU A 60 4.26 3.83 -5.24
C LEU A 60 4.66 4.46 -6.58
N GLU A 61 5.71 5.30 -6.58
CA GLU A 61 6.24 5.89 -7.82
C GLU A 61 6.65 4.82 -8.83
N GLU A 62 7.29 3.74 -8.39
CA GLU A 62 7.66 2.64 -9.28
C GLU A 62 6.45 1.82 -9.74
N ALA A 63 5.47 1.61 -8.86
CA ALA A 63 4.24 0.91 -9.18
C ALA A 63 3.42 1.60 -10.28
N THR A 64 3.33 2.94 -10.23
CA THR A 64 2.61 3.71 -11.26
C THR A 64 3.16 3.55 -12.68
N LYS A 65 4.42 3.13 -12.83
CA LYS A 65 5.05 2.87 -14.13
C LYS A 65 4.76 1.47 -14.68
N GLN A 66 4.27 0.55 -13.86
CA GLN A 66 4.12 -0.87 -14.22
C GLN A 66 2.82 -1.17 -15.00
N GLY A 67 1.94 -0.18 -15.20
CA GLY A 67 0.74 -0.30 -16.02
C GLY A 67 -0.36 -1.22 -15.46
N SER A 68 -0.17 -1.76 -14.24
CA SER A 68 -1.14 -2.57 -13.50
C SER A 68 -1.54 -1.85 -12.21
N TRP A 69 -2.78 -2.04 -11.77
CA TRP A 69 -3.32 -1.32 -10.61
C TRP A 69 -2.92 -1.99 -9.29
N GLN A 70 -2.64 -3.29 -9.31
CA GLN A 70 -2.38 -4.10 -8.11
C GLN A 70 -1.15 -3.64 -7.33
N PRO A 71 0.01 -3.31 -7.95
CA PRO A 71 1.16 -2.78 -7.23
C PRO A 71 0.91 -1.38 -6.65
N VAL A 72 0.10 -0.58 -7.34
CA VAL A 72 -0.28 0.77 -6.89
C VAL A 72 -1.15 0.65 -5.64
N GLU A 73 -2.18 -0.18 -5.70
CA GLU A 73 -3.09 -0.45 -4.58
C GLU A 73 -2.31 -0.97 -3.36
N ALA A 74 -1.41 -1.93 -3.54
CA ALA A 74 -0.61 -2.49 -2.45
C ALA A 74 0.25 -1.42 -1.77
N SER A 75 0.83 -0.52 -2.56
CA SER A 75 1.65 0.58 -2.06
C SER A 75 0.81 1.61 -1.31
N LEU A 76 -0.40 1.93 -1.79
CA LEU A 76 -1.34 2.83 -1.13
C LEU A 76 -1.83 2.25 0.21
N PHE A 77 -2.20 0.97 0.23
CA PHE A 77 -2.58 0.28 1.46
C PHE A 77 -1.44 0.30 2.49
N ALA A 78 -0.20 0.05 2.05
CA ALA A 78 0.95 0.14 2.93
C ALA A 78 1.13 1.56 3.51
N ILE A 79 0.98 2.61 2.70
CA ILE A 79 1.01 4.01 3.15
C ILE A 79 -0.12 4.29 4.14
N GLN A 80 -1.33 3.76 3.90
CA GLN A 80 -2.47 3.90 4.80
C GLN A 80 -2.16 3.30 6.19
N CYS A 81 -1.52 2.13 6.27
CA CYS A 81 -1.08 1.53 7.54
C CYS A 81 -0.13 2.45 8.32
N LEU A 82 0.64 3.30 7.63
CA LEU A 82 1.56 4.24 8.27
C LEU A 82 0.86 5.51 8.79
N GLY A 83 -0.39 5.77 8.40
CA GLY A 83 -1.07 7.06 8.61
C GLY A 83 -1.03 7.58 10.06
N LYS A 84 -1.17 6.70 11.05
CA LYS A 84 -1.12 7.08 12.48
C LYS A 84 0.27 7.40 13.03
N PHE A 85 1.32 7.10 12.27
CA PHE A 85 2.72 7.34 12.64
C PHE A 85 3.34 8.53 11.87
N ILE A 86 2.59 9.14 10.96
CA ILE A 86 3.03 10.27 10.15
C ILE A 86 2.57 11.56 10.85
N PRO A 87 3.47 12.53 11.09
CA PRO A 87 3.11 13.82 11.64
C PRO A 87 2.07 14.54 10.77
N SER A 88 1.12 15.24 11.40
CA SER A 88 0.10 16.01 10.68
C SER A 88 0.68 17.18 9.86
N ASP A 89 1.91 17.59 10.13
CA ASP A 89 2.65 18.64 9.42
C ASP A 89 3.61 18.09 8.36
N GLU A 90 3.51 16.79 8.01
CA GLU A 90 4.23 16.23 6.85
C GLU A 90 3.75 16.94 5.57
N GLY A 91 4.63 17.74 4.98
CA GLY A 91 4.31 18.65 3.89
C GLY A 91 4.94 18.32 2.54
N THR A 92 5.59 17.17 2.40
CA THR A 92 6.34 16.82 1.18
C THR A 92 5.79 15.55 0.52
N LEU A 93 5.82 14.43 1.24
CA LEU A 93 5.50 13.11 0.69
C LEU A 93 4.00 12.85 0.62
N ILE A 94 3.24 13.21 1.64
CA ILE A 94 1.78 13.07 1.67
C ILE A 94 1.13 13.92 0.57
N PRO A 95 1.45 15.21 0.39
CA PRO A 95 0.93 15.97 -0.75
C PRO A 95 1.29 15.35 -2.11
N HIS A 96 2.49 14.77 -2.24
CA HIS A 96 2.91 14.07 -3.45
C HIS A 96 2.09 12.80 -3.69
N VAL A 97 1.90 11.96 -2.67
CA VAL A 97 1.06 10.76 -2.72
C VAL A 97 -0.38 11.13 -3.10
N PHE A 98 -0.96 12.18 -2.50
CA PHE A 98 -2.29 12.67 -2.88
C PHE A 98 -2.34 13.10 -4.35
N ALA A 99 -1.32 13.79 -4.86
CA ALA A 99 -1.26 14.17 -6.27
C ALA A 99 -1.22 12.95 -7.21
N LEU A 100 -0.57 11.86 -6.81
CA LEU A 100 -0.57 10.59 -7.55
C LEU A 100 -1.93 9.90 -7.49
N VAL A 101 -2.57 9.85 -6.32
CA VAL A 101 -3.91 9.25 -6.14
C VAL A 101 -4.95 9.91 -7.05
N LEU A 102 -4.91 11.23 -7.19
CA LEU A 102 -5.84 11.98 -8.06
C LEU A 102 -5.68 11.68 -9.55
N GLN A 103 -4.57 11.06 -9.97
CA GLN A 103 -4.31 10.69 -11.36
C GLN A 103 -4.69 9.24 -11.68
N LEU A 104 -5.12 8.46 -10.68
CA LEU A 104 -5.47 7.06 -10.87
C LEU A 104 -6.79 6.89 -11.64
N PRO A 105 -6.90 5.84 -12.47
CA PRO A 105 -8.12 5.57 -13.24
C PRO A 105 -9.30 5.29 -12.28
N PRO A 106 -10.42 6.03 -12.39
CA PRO A 106 -11.55 5.89 -11.48
C PRO A 106 -12.33 4.58 -11.68
N GLU A 107 -12.09 3.85 -12.78
CA GLU A 107 -12.84 2.63 -13.13
C GLU A 107 -12.41 1.40 -12.32
N VAL A 108 -11.29 1.46 -11.58
CA VAL A 108 -10.77 0.32 -10.81
C VAL A 108 -11.34 0.34 -9.39
N GLU A 109 -12.33 -0.52 -9.12
CA GLU A 109 -13.02 -0.59 -7.82
C GLU A 109 -12.07 -0.82 -6.61
N PRO A 110 -11.12 -1.77 -6.64
CA PRO A 110 -10.20 -1.97 -5.50
C PRO A 110 -9.35 -0.74 -5.17
N LEU A 111 -8.97 0.07 -6.17
CA LEU A 111 -8.25 1.33 -5.94
C LEU A 111 -9.15 2.35 -5.22
N ARG A 112 -10.45 2.37 -5.49
CA ARG A 112 -11.40 3.26 -4.82
C ARG A 112 -11.68 2.86 -3.37
N CYS A 113 -11.72 1.56 -3.09
CA CYS A 113 -12.01 1.07 -1.73
C CYS A 113 -10.83 1.19 -0.76
N THR A 114 -9.63 1.44 -1.28
CA THR A 114 -8.40 1.57 -0.48
C THR A 114 -8.18 3.01 0.03
N ILE A 115 -8.82 4.01 -0.60
CA ILE A 115 -8.67 5.44 -0.30
C ILE A 115 -9.71 5.91 0.71
#